data_AF-A0A4P9YMR1-F1
#
_entry.id   AF-A0A4P9YMR1-F1
#
_cell.length_a   1.000
_cell.length_b   1.000
_cell.length_c   1.000
_cell.angle_alpha   90.00
_cell.angle_beta   90.00
_cell.angle_gamma   90.00
#
_symmetry.space_group_name_H-M   'P 1'
#
loop_
_entity.id
_entity.type
_entity.pdbx_description
1 polymer ?
#
loop_
_entity_poly.entity_id
_entity_poly.type
_entity_poly.pdbx_seq_one_letter_code
_entity_poly.pdbx_strand_id
1 'polypeptide(L)'
;MGQGEEQTNQPKPQVSWGISPLSSKILHFSRASQSFSPKGNFEHPLDHNGISPCKKKLKKQRSSVLLQKILTNEAAPKSPLINGDDLDDIDDEAFMLFPEAEPQIEKNTNENVQKSDDVDENVNLSVVLDDKENIPPAVESDSESWNDIDWDKIEQEANVEVESVEVKMNDETIQKYRRLYVLQILDSQYSFEYEGATLCRPERIVKCVDEKELVEVNVKLRGEWSQTLISIGDSCNVVNVKNEKLLGVETYVIDDESDLLIIVCPDVIISGTTIADSFSCQRKAFLNEKVKSSDKSGALILGVILHELYEIVITSQITNMAIIKQKLYEIIKNNLLNLYAIDYDEEKVMKEAEPILASIPSFLSKLQQQGYKRTRETEETINSYVLGIKGKIDATVELCDGQVVPFELKTGKFTSPSHNAQTMLYAYLLNDYYDINVKRTWLYYASTDSLCDLKLVKREMRSMIIGRNELAFFLNKNQIPPMINNEHQCKKCYQLDSCLTFNVALEKTTFPISEIYQTKIGNATQKSIEFFQSYLTAMDEEEKLLQSIKREIWTESVEEREASGK
;
A
#
# COMPACT_ATOMS: atom_id res chain seq x y z
N MET A 1 -19.70 -71.15 17.87
CA MET A 1 -19.02 -72.07 18.82
C MET A 1 -17.56 -71.67 18.90
N GLY A 2 -17.04 -71.40 20.11
CA GLY A 2 -15.64 -71.07 20.49
C GLY A 2 -15.20 -69.63 20.14
N GLN A 3 -14.84 -68.68 21.03
CA GLN A 3 -13.90 -68.66 22.19
C GLN A 3 -12.50 -69.20 21.82
N GLY A 4 -11.35 -68.58 22.11
CA GLY A 4 -10.97 -67.44 22.96
C GLY A 4 -9.46 -67.13 22.82
N GLU A 5 -8.97 -66.25 23.71
CA GLU A 5 -7.66 -65.60 23.93
C GLU A 5 -6.41 -66.52 23.86
N GLU A 6 -5.15 -66.07 23.64
CA GLU A 6 -4.30 -65.35 24.59
C GLU A 6 -2.96 -64.82 23.98
N GLN A 7 -2.31 -63.93 24.75
CA GLN A 7 -1.18 -63.02 24.48
C GLN A 7 0.19 -63.65 24.15
N THR A 8 1.08 -62.87 23.50
CA THR A 8 2.52 -62.73 23.85
C THR A 8 3.12 -61.45 23.23
N ASN A 9 4.31 -61.06 23.69
CA ASN A 9 4.76 -59.71 24.02
C ASN A 9 6.02 -59.30 23.19
N GLN A 10 6.36 -57.99 23.16
CA GLN A 10 7.69 -57.36 22.86
C GLN A 10 8.02 -56.85 21.41
N PRO A 11 9.06 -55.98 21.17
CA PRO A 11 8.93 -54.51 21.07
C PRO A 11 9.65 -53.85 19.85
N LYS A 12 9.56 -52.52 19.71
CA LYS A 12 10.23 -51.65 18.69
C LYS A 12 11.74 -51.45 18.95
N PRO A 13 12.58 -51.18 17.91
CA PRO A 13 13.95 -50.70 18.09
C PRO A 13 14.09 -49.17 17.92
N GLN A 14 14.84 -48.56 18.83
CA GLN A 14 15.49 -47.24 18.70
C GLN A 14 16.94 -47.43 18.23
N VAL A 15 17.48 -46.48 17.46
CA VAL A 15 18.93 -46.40 17.18
C VAL A 15 19.43 -45.00 17.54
N SER A 16 20.37 -44.96 18.47
CA SER A 16 21.13 -43.80 18.93
C SER A 16 22.53 -43.81 18.29
N TRP A 17 23.11 -42.63 18.06
CA TRP A 17 24.53 -42.49 17.73
C TRP A 17 25.23 -41.64 18.79
N GLY A 18 26.29 -42.22 19.36
CA GLY A 18 27.16 -41.63 20.37
C GLY A 18 28.54 -41.22 19.82
N ILE A 19 29.14 -40.31 20.58
CA ILE A 19 30.38 -39.51 20.42
C ILE A 19 31.65 -40.41 20.49
N SER A 20 32.78 -40.11 19.80
CA SER A 20 33.99 -39.45 20.36
C SER A 20 35.32 -39.85 19.62
N PRO A 21 36.54 -39.37 19.98
CA PRO A 21 37.34 -38.37 19.23
C PRO A 21 38.82 -38.81 18.97
N LEU A 22 39.69 -37.91 18.43
CA LEU A 22 41.20 -37.85 18.44
C LEU A 22 41.69 -37.26 17.09
N SER A 23 42.76 -36.47 16.91
CA SER A 23 43.75 -35.80 17.76
C SER A 23 44.58 -34.80 16.91
N SER A 24 45.45 -34.09 17.60
CA SER A 24 46.25 -32.88 17.34
C SER A 24 47.44 -32.93 16.34
N LYS A 25 47.84 -31.73 15.85
CA LYS A 25 49.22 -31.21 15.63
C LYS A 25 49.12 -29.73 15.19
N ILE A 26 49.29 -28.72 16.05
CA ILE A 26 50.52 -28.01 16.45
C ILE A 26 51.43 -27.59 15.28
N LEU A 27 51.56 -26.27 15.04
CA LEU A 27 52.85 -25.54 14.96
C LEU A 27 52.66 -24.02 15.20
N HIS A 28 53.66 -23.48 15.90
CA HIS A 28 53.75 -22.21 16.62
C HIS A 28 54.17 -20.98 15.78
N PHE A 29 53.91 -19.77 16.32
CA PHE A 29 54.80 -18.60 16.58
C PHE A 29 54.04 -17.26 16.30
N SER A 30 53.51 -16.53 17.29
CA SER A 30 54.17 -15.47 18.12
C SER A 30 55.00 -14.49 17.27
N ARG A 31 54.80 -13.16 17.22
CA ARG A 31 54.87 -12.18 18.33
C ARG A 31 54.62 -10.73 17.81
N ALA A 32 54.22 -9.84 18.73
CA ALA A 32 54.59 -8.42 18.87
C ALA A 32 54.15 -7.32 17.87
N SER A 33 53.30 -6.43 18.40
CA SER A 33 53.35 -4.96 18.35
C SER A 33 54.61 -4.27 17.79
N GLN A 34 54.42 -3.26 16.94
CA GLN A 34 55.17 -1.99 17.01
C GLN A 34 54.53 -0.86 16.20
N SER A 35 54.37 0.27 16.88
CA SER A 35 54.11 1.61 16.37
C SER A 35 55.27 2.14 15.52
N PHE A 36 55.00 2.85 14.41
CA PHE A 36 55.95 3.82 13.86
C PHE A 36 55.22 4.96 13.11
N SER A 37 55.46 6.19 13.58
CA SER A 37 55.24 7.46 12.89
C SER A 37 56.23 7.66 11.74
N PRO A 38 55.99 8.66 10.88
CA PRO A 38 57.08 9.59 10.57
C PRO A 38 56.67 11.07 10.69
N LYS A 39 57.55 11.83 11.35
CA LYS A 39 57.69 13.29 11.24
C LYS A 39 58.46 13.63 9.96
N GLY A 40 58.17 14.79 9.37
CA GLY A 40 59.01 15.43 8.37
C GLY A 40 58.59 16.87 8.12
N ASN A 41 59.31 17.81 8.74
CA ASN A 41 59.23 19.26 8.57
C ASN A 41 59.41 19.69 7.10
N PHE A 42 58.80 20.81 6.69
CA PHE A 42 59.47 21.79 5.84
C PHE A 42 58.97 23.21 6.13
N GLU A 43 59.95 24.12 6.12
CA GLU A 43 59.95 25.48 6.65
C GLU A 43 59.30 26.51 5.71
N HIS A 44 58.79 27.59 6.31
CA HIS A 44 58.54 28.86 5.65
C HIS A 44 59.85 29.55 5.21
N PRO A 45 59.78 30.45 4.23
CA PRO A 45 60.12 31.82 4.58
C PRO A 45 59.09 32.86 4.15
N LEU A 46 59.01 33.89 4.99
CA LEU A 46 58.34 35.16 4.79
C LEU A 46 59.12 36.01 3.76
N ASP A 47 58.42 36.85 2.99
CA ASP A 47 58.84 38.25 2.91
C ASP A 47 57.73 39.23 2.53
N HIS A 48 57.90 40.44 3.05
CA HIS A 48 56.97 41.55 3.20
C HIS A 48 56.70 42.37 1.91
N ASN A 49 55.47 42.91 1.75
CA ASN A 49 55.23 44.37 1.83
C ASN A 49 53.79 44.81 1.49
N GLY A 50 53.20 45.52 2.46
CA GLY A 50 52.22 46.62 2.43
C GLY A 50 51.32 46.89 1.21
N ILE A 51 50.01 47.01 1.48
CA ILE A 51 49.27 48.29 1.63
C ILE A 51 47.75 47.99 1.68
N SER A 52 47.10 48.41 2.76
CA SER A 52 45.64 48.57 2.95
C SER A 52 45.28 50.02 2.50
N PRO A 53 44.04 50.40 2.05
CA PRO A 53 42.80 49.98 2.70
C PRO A 53 41.47 49.90 1.91
N CYS A 54 40.52 49.21 2.56
CA CYS A 54 39.08 49.48 2.66
C CYS A 54 38.07 49.00 1.58
N LYS A 55 37.33 47.96 2.02
CA LYS A 55 35.84 47.90 2.18
C LYS A 55 34.95 47.50 1.00
N LYS A 56 34.12 46.49 1.33
CA LYS A 56 32.82 46.04 0.77
C LYS A 56 32.86 45.00 -0.36
N LYS A 57 32.80 43.71 0.03
CA LYS A 57 31.85 42.67 -0.48
C LYS A 57 32.24 41.30 0.08
N LEU A 58 31.58 40.87 1.16
CA LEU A 58 31.66 39.49 1.67
C LEU A 58 30.28 39.12 2.23
N LYS A 59 29.44 38.50 1.40
CA LYS A 59 28.25 37.74 1.85
C LYS A 59 27.69 36.73 0.82
N LYS A 60 28.43 36.37 -0.24
CA LYS A 60 27.93 35.47 -1.31
C LYS A 60 28.72 34.16 -1.53
N GLN A 61 29.66 33.81 -0.64
CA GLN A 61 30.56 32.67 -0.86
C GLN A 61 30.58 31.62 0.26
N ARG A 62 29.71 31.70 1.26
CA ARG A 62 29.68 30.70 2.36
C ARG A 62 28.73 29.52 2.11
N SER A 63 27.77 29.63 1.20
CA SER A 63 26.82 28.56 0.88
C SER A 63 27.37 27.52 -0.11
N SER A 64 28.29 27.88 -1.02
CA SER A 64 28.84 26.89 -1.99
C SER A 64 29.89 25.95 -1.38
N VAL A 65 30.63 26.40 -0.36
CA VAL A 65 31.69 25.61 0.29
C VAL A 65 31.14 24.54 1.22
N LEU A 66 29.91 24.70 1.75
CA LEU A 66 29.27 23.68 2.58
C LEU A 66 28.74 22.51 1.74
N LEU A 67 28.13 22.81 0.59
CA LEU A 67 27.68 21.83 -0.41
C LEU A 67 28.85 21.00 -0.95
N GLN A 68 29.99 21.63 -1.23
CA GLN A 68 31.16 20.94 -1.76
C GLN A 68 31.88 20.07 -0.71
N LYS A 69 31.62 20.26 0.58
CA LYS A 69 32.13 19.40 1.66
C LYS A 69 31.22 18.20 1.98
N ILE A 70 29.92 18.31 1.68
CA ILE A 70 28.96 17.22 1.85
C ILE A 70 29.15 16.19 0.73
N LEU A 71 29.41 16.64 -0.50
CA LEU A 71 29.56 15.77 -1.67
C LEU A 71 30.91 15.01 -1.76
N THR A 72 31.94 15.42 -1.00
CA THR A 72 33.30 14.83 -1.12
C THR A 72 33.64 13.81 -0.04
N ASN A 73 32.69 13.45 0.83
CA ASN A 73 32.96 12.68 2.04
C ASN A 73 32.25 11.32 2.08
N GLU A 74 32.23 10.59 0.96
CA GLU A 74 31.94 9.15 0.96
C GLU A 74 32.96 8.45 0.05
N ALA A 75 33.94 7.80 0.68
CA ALA A 75 34.77 6.81 0.00
C ALA A 75 33.99 5.49 -0.02
N ALA A 76 33.36 5.18 -1.15
CA ALA A 76 32.67 3.91 -1.35
C ALA A 76 33.66 2.72 -1.31
N PRO A 77 33.41 1.66 -0.53
CA PRO A 77 34.11 0.40 -0.71
C PRO A 77 33.64 -0.29 -2.00
N LYS A 78 34.57 -0.93 -2.73
CA LYS A 78 34.27 -1.70 -3.94
C LYS A 78 33.29 -2.83 -3.62
N SER A 79 32.16 -2.87 -4.32
CA SER A 79 31.15 -3.93 -4.25
C SER A 79 31.67 -5.23 -4.90
N PRO A 80 31.27 -6.42 -4.41
CA PRO A 80 31.41 -7.66 -5.14
C PRO A 80 30.32 -7.77 -6.21
N LEU A 81 30.69 -8.29 -7.39
CA LEU A 81 29.78 -8.69 -8.45
C LEU A 81 28.83 -9.78 -7.93
N ILE A 82 27.53 -9.48 -7.89
CA ILE A 82 26.47 -10.48 -7.74
C ILE A 82 25.90 -10.70 -9.13
N ASN A 83 25.96 -11.96 -9.60
CA ASN A 83 25.37 -12.36 -10.88
C ASN A 83 23.86 -12.20 -10.79
N GLY A 84 23.28 -11.55 -11.80
CA GLY A 84 21.84 -11.46 -11.99
C GLY A 84 21.28 -12.82 -12.36
N ASP A 85 20.32 -13.26 -11.55
CA ASP A 85 19.24 -14.22 -11.84
C ASP A 85 18.56 -14.42 -10.47
N ASP A 86 17.63 -13.52 -10.13
CA ASP A 86 16.60 -13.64 -9.07
C ASP A 86 15.90 -12.26 -8.93
N LEU A 87 15.05 -11.90 -9.89
CA LEU A 87 14.16 -10.74 -9.83
C LEU A 87 12.77 -11.12 -10.36
N ASP A 88 12.16 -12.11 -9.70
CA ASP A 88 10.71 -12.32 -9.76
C ASP A 88 10.19 -12.12 -8.33
N ASP A 89 9.99 -10.85 -7.95
CA ASP A 89 9.19 -10.50 -6.77
C ASP A 89 7.73 -10.83 -7.11
N ILE A 90 7.24 -11.96 -6.59
CA ILE A 90 5.82 -12.31 -6.57
C ILE A 90 5.12 -11.28 -5.66
N ASP A 91 4.49 -10.28 -6.28
CA ASP A 91 3.70 -9.25 -5.60
C ASP A 91 2.35 -9.83 -5.11
N ASP A 92 2.36 -10.40 -3.90
CA ASP A 92 1.17 -10.82 -3.13
C ASP A 92 0.39 -9.59 -2.55
N GLU A 93 0.10 -8.56 -3.35
CA GLU A 93 -0.60 -7.33 -2.89
C GLU A 93 -2.15 -7.46 -2.80
N ALA A 94 -2.76 -8.57 -3.21
CA ALA A 94 -4.22 -8.80 -3.13
C ALA A 94 -4.77 -9.05 -1.70
N PHE A 95 -3.95 -8.89 -0.65
CA PHE A 95 -4.12 -9.62 0.61
C PHE A 95 -4.62 -8.80 1.81
N MET A 96 -5.37 -7.71 1.62
CA MET A 96 -5.77 -6.86 2.75
C MET A 96 -7.25 -6.50 2.72
N LEU A 97 -8.07 -7.15 3.57
CA LEU A 97 -9.22 -6.60 4.31
C LEU A 97 -10.21 -7.71 4.77
N PHE A 98 -9.99 -8.39 5.91
CA PHE A 98 -11.10 -9.04 6.65
C PHE A 98 -10.81 -9.16 8.16
N PRO A 99 -11.69 -8.67 9.06
CA PRO A 99 -11.74 -9.13 10.44
C PRO A 99 -12.52 -10.45 10.52
N GLU A 100 -11.98 -11.43 11.25
CA GLU A 100 -12.57 -12.75 11.47
C GLU A 100 -13.93 -12.69 12.18
N ALA A 101 -14.80 -13.64 11.81
CA ALA A 101 -16.09 -13.89 12.43
C ALA A 101 -15.93 -14.57 13.81
N GLU A 102 -16.84 -14.27 14.73
CA GLU A 102 -16.84 -14.72 16.13
C GLU A 102 -16.91 -16.25 16.28
N PRO A 103 -16.27 -16.84 17.31
CA PRO A 103 -16.55 -18.20 17.74
C PRO A 103 -17.87 -18.26 18.53
N GLN A 104 -18.82 -19.05 18.04
CA GLN A 104 -20.06 -19.41 18.74
C GLN A 104 -19.72 -20.21 20.01
N ILE A 105 -19.89 -19.59 21.19
CA ILE A 105 -19.84 -20.30 22.47
C ILE A 105 -21.26 -20.81 22.77
N GLU A 106 -21.45 -22.13 22.67
CA GLU A 106 -22.60 -22.82 23.22
C GLU A 106 -22.73 -22.53 24.73
N LYS A 107 -23.87 -21.98 25.14
CA LYS A 107 -24.31 -22.01 26.54
C LYS A 107 -25.66 -22.68 26.63
N ASN A 108 -25.62 -23.97 26.95
CA ASN A 108 -26.71 -24.66 27.64
C ASN A 108 -26.86 -24.07 29.05
N THR A 109 -28.04 -23.53 29.39
CA THR A 109 -28.70 -23.73 30.69
C THR A 109 -30.15 -23.25 30.62
N ASN A 110 -31.07 -24.14 30.96
CA ASN A 110 -32.48 -23.90 31.28
C ASN A 110 -32.62 -22.97 32.52
N GLU A 111 -33.62 -22.08 32.53
CA GLU A 111 -34.80 -22.18 33.42
C GLU A 111 -35.79 -21.00 33.24
N ASN A 112 -37.08 -21.35 33.42
CA ASN A 112 -38.33 -20.57 33.34
C ASN A 112 -38.37 -19.22 34.07
N VAL A 113 -39.18 -18.27 33.58
CA VAL A 113 -40.38 -17.67 34.25
C VAL A 113 -41.27 -16.95 33.21
N GLN A 114 -42.59 -17.01 33.42
CA GLN A 114 -43.71 -16.69 32.53
C GLN A 114 -44.22 -15.21 32.56
N LYS A 115 -45.15 -14.93 31.60
CA LYS A 115 -46.29 -13.95 31.56
C LYS A 115 -45.97 -12.54 31.03
N SER A 116 -46.82 -11.85 30.24
CA SER A 116 -48.16 -12.10 29.69
C SER A 116 -48.56 -10.95 28.74
N ASP A 117 -49.24 -11.28 27.64
CA ASP A 117 -50.46 -10.72 26.99
C ASP A 117 -50.72 -9.21 26.72
N ASP A 118 -51.57 -9.03 25.68
CA ASP A 118 -52.33 -7.87 25.15
C ASP A 118 -51.66 -7.13 23.96
N VAL A 119 -52.04 -7.29 22.67
CA VAL A 119 -53.32 -7.23 21.90
C VAL A 119 -53.83 -5.80 21.63
N ASP A 120 -53.94 -5.47 20.33
CA ASP A 120 -54.86 -4.55 19.61
C ASP A 120 -54.12 -3.82 18.46
N GLU A 121 -54.64 -3.57 17.26
CA GLU A 121 -55.82 -4.04 16.51
C GLU A 121 -55.62 -3.54 15.05
N ASN A 122 -56.36 -4.15 14.12
CA ASN A 122 -56.34 -3.94 12.66
C ASN A 122 -56.72 -2.53 12.18
N VAL A 123 -56.24 -2.11 11.00
CA VAL A 123 -57.12 -1.65 9.89
C VAL A 123 -56.52 -2.04 8.53
N ASN A 124 -57.38 -2.67 7.73
CA ASN A 124 -57.23 -3.25 6.41
C ASN A 124 -57.64 -2.21 5.34
N LEU A 125 -57.09 -2.25 4.11
CA LEU A 125 -57.94 -2.14 2.90
C LEU A 125 -57.21 -2.56 1.61
N SER A 126 -57.90 -3.47 0.94
CA SER A 126 -57.66 -4.21 -0.30
C SER A 126 -57.73 -3.39 -1.61
N VAL A 127 -57.02 -3.87 -2.63
CA VAL A 127 -57.53 -3.90 -4.03
C VAL A 127 -57.24 -5.29 -4.61
N VAL A 128 -58.31 -5.94 -5.07
CA VAL A 128 -58.35 -7.24 -5.77
C VAL A 128 -58.69 -6.97 -7.24
N LEU A 129 -58.19 -7.83 -8.15
CA LEU A 129 -58.83 -8.48 -9.32
C LEU A 129 -57.68 -9.03 -10.20
N ASP A 130 -57.33 -10.32 -10.09
CA ASP A 130 -57.85 -11.48 -10.84
C ASP A 130 -57.65 -11.41 -12.35
N ASP A 131 -56.80 -12.30 -12.90
CA ASP A 131 -57.20 -13.26 -13.93
C ASP A 131 -56.17 -14.41 -14.05
N LYS A 132 -56.71 -15.63 -14.18
CA LYS A 132 -56.01 -16.93 -14.16
C LYS A 132 -55.70 -17.44 -15.58
N GLU A 133 -54.88 -18.49 -15.60
CA GLU A 133 -54.78 -19.59 -16.59
C GLU A 133 -53.67 -19.51 -17.65
N ASN A 134 -52.52 -20.17 -17.39
CA ASN A 134 -52.26 -21.51 -17.93
C ASN A 134 -50.88 -22.04 -17.47
N ILE A 135 -50.88 -23.15 -16.73
CA ILE A 135 -49.69 -23.92 -16.32
C ILE A 135 -49.69 -25.22 -17.12
N PRO A 136 -48.64 -25.56 -17.89
CA PRO A 136 -48.40 -26.93 -18.30
C PRO A 136 -47.59 -27.69 -17.23
N PRO A 137 -47.77 -29.02 -17.12
CA PRO A 137 -47.47 -29.79 -15.92
C PRO A 137 -45.98 -30.10 -15.73
N ALA A 138 -45.64 -30.42 -14.49
CA ALA A 138 -44.35 -30.93 -14.06
C ALA A 138 -43.89 -32.15 -14.88
N VAL A 139 -42.62 -32.13 -15.28
CA VAL A 139 -41.87 -33.31 -15.73
C VAL A 139 -40.84 -33.61 -14.65
N GLU A 140 -41.02 -34.72 -13.95
CA GLU A 140 -40.00 -35.33 -13.11
C GLU A 140 -38.98 -36.10 -13.97
N SER A 141 -37.73 -36.06 -13.49
CA SER A 141 -36.54 -36.89 -13.78
C SER A 141 -36.00 -36.94 -15.22
N ASP A 142 -34.73 -36.56 -15.38
CA ASP A 142 -33.65 -37.54 -15.41
C ASP A 142 -32.27 -36.86 -15.30
N SER A 143 -31.42 -37.45 -14.48
CA SER A 143 -30.01 -37.08 -14.32
C SER A 143 -29.22 -37.57 -15.54
N GLU A 144 -29.02 -36.72 -16.55
CA GLU A 144 -28.13 -37.04 -17.66
C GLU A 144 -26.72 -36.48 -17.43
N SER A 145 -25.75 -37.38 -17.63
CA SER A 145 -24.31 -37.21 -17.49
C SER A 145 -23.74 -36.37 -18.63
N TRP A 146 -23.10 -35.24 -18.31
CA TRP A 146 -22.63 -34.21 -19.26
C TRP A 146 -21.28 -34.50 -19.92
N ASN A 147 -21.01 -35.76 -20.28
CA ASN A 147 -19.72 -36.13 -20.89
C ASN A 147 -19.65 -35.96 -22.42
N ASP A 148 -20.72 -35.51 -23.08
CA ASP A 148 -20.82 -35.49 -24.55
C ASP A 148 -20.97 -34.08 -25.16
N ILE A 149 -20.41 -33.04 -24.53
CA ILE A 149 -20.32 -31.70 -25.16
C ILE A 149 -18.94 -31.52 -25.79
N ASP A 150 -18.94 -31.30 -27.11
CA ASP A 150 -17.76 -31.05 -27.93
C ASP A 150 -17.37 -29.56 -27.89
N TRP A 151 -16.38 -29.25 -27.05
CA TRP A 151 -15.97 -27.89 -26.68
C TRP A 151 -15.08 -27.19 -27.72
N ASP A 152 -14.48 -27.94 -28.65
CA ASP A 152 -13.62 -27.38 -29.71
C ASP A 152 -14.39 -26.47 -30.68
N LYS A 153 -15.72 -26.60 -30.71
CA LYS A 153 -16.61 -25.86 -31.59
C LYS A 153 -17.01 -24.48 -31.04
N ILE A 154 -16.89 -24.26 -29.73
CA ILE A 154 -17.31 -23.01 -29.06
C ILE A 154 -16.14 -22.01 -28.99
N GLU A 155 -14.90 -22.49 -28.84
CA GLU A 155 -13.71 -21.63 -28.85
C GLU A 155 -13.48 -20.92 -30.19
N GLN A 156 -13.98 -21.46 -31.30
CA GLN A 156 -13.86 -20.84 -32.63
C GLN A 156 -14.79 -19.64 -32.84
N GLU A 157 -15.81 -19.46 -32.00
CA GLU A 157 -16.75 -18.32 -32.08
C GLU A 157 -16.32 -17.11 -31.23
N ALA A 158 -15.29 -17.26 -30.39
CA ALA A 158 -14.83 -16.22 -29.45
C ALA A 158 -13.63 -15.38 -29.95
N ASN A 159 -13.04 -15.72 -31.10
CA ASN A 159 -11.85 -15.04 -31.61
C ASN A 159 -12.23 -13.90 -32.58
N VAL A 160 -12.42 -12.69 -32.05
CA VAL A 160 -12.43 -11.44 -32.84
C VAL A 160 -11.13 -10.69 -32.54
N GLU A 161 -10.32 -10.48 -33.58
CA GLU A 161 -9.04 -9.78 -33.52
C GLU A 161 -9.19 -8.34 -32.99
N VAL A 162 -8.37 -7.98 -32.00
CA VAL A 162 -8.31 -6.64 -31.41
C VAL A 162 -7.28 -5.82 -32.19
N GLU A 163 -7.73 -4.85 -32.97
CA GLU A 163 -6.84 -3.82 -33.54
C GLU A 163 -6.34 -2.88 -32.43
N SER A 164 -5.02 -2.76 -32.32
CA SER A 164 -4.34 -1.77 -31.49
C SER A 164 -4.50 -0.38 -32.10
N VAL A 165 -5.15 0.53 -31.37
CA VAL A 165 -5.31 1.92 -31.79
C VAL A 165 -4.33 2.79 -30.99
N GLU A 166 -3.36 3.37 -31.69
CA GLU A 166 -2.46 4.40 -31.17
C GLU A 166 -3.26 5.63 -30.72
N VAL A 167 -3.24 5.91 -29.42
CA VAL A 167 -3.80 7.14 -28.86
C VAL A 167 -2.80 8.27 -29.12
N LYS A 168 -3.22 9.27 -29.88
CA LYS A 168 -2.44 10.51 -30.06
C LYS A 168 -2.34 11.23 -28.72
N MET A 169 -1.12 11.31 -28.19
CA MET A 169 -0.78 12.09 -27.01
C MET A 169 -1.09 13.58 -27.27
N ASN A 170 -1.87 14.20 -26.39
CA ASN A 170 -1.91 15.65 -26.31
C ASN A 170 -0.64 16.10 -25.57
N ASP A 171 0.14 16.95 -26.20
CA ASP A 171 1.46 17.43 -25.77
C ASP A 171 1.44 18.35 -24.51
N GLU A 172 0.35 18.37 -23.73
CA GLU A 172 0.09 19.44 -22.76
C GLU A 172 0.12 19.11 -21.26
N THR A 173 0.18 17.86 -20.75
CA THR A 173 0.07 17.68 -19.27
C THR A 173 0.87 16.57 -18.58
N ILE A 174 2.16 16.37 -18.87
CA ILE A 174 3.05 15.73 -17.87
C ILE A 174 2.85 16.49 -16.56
N GLN A 175 2.45 15.81 -15.48
CA GLN A 175 2.32 16.40 -14.16
C GLN A 175 3.69 16.95 -13.75
N LYS A 176 3.91 18.23 -14.05
CA LYS A 176 5.20 18.87 -13.93
C LYS A 176 5.47 19.07 -12.45
N TYR A 177 6.60 18.55 -12.02
CA TYR A 177 7.06 18.64 -10.65
C TYR A 177 8.46 19.23 -10.57
N ARG A 178 8.73 19.84 -9.42
CA ARG A 178 10.05 20.34 -9.04
C ARG A 178 10.52 19.53 -7.85
N ARG A 179 11.66 18.88 -8.00
CA ARG A 179 12.29 18.10 -6.94
C ARG A 179 13.24 18.98 -6.15
N LEU A 180 12.99 19.07 -4.85
CA LEU A 180 13.56 20.05 -3.96
C LEU A 180 14.23 19.36 -2.77
N TYR A 181 15.37 19.90 -2.33
CA TYR A 181 16.05 19.48 -1.11
C TYR A 181 15.92 20.54 -0.03
N VAL A 182 15.44 20.16 1.16
CA VAL A 182 15.10 21.10 2.24
C VAL A 182 16.36 21.55 2.98
N LEU A 183 16.60 22.87 2.98
CA LEU A 183 17.75 23.49 3.64
C LEU A 183 17.39 24.14 4.98
N GLN A 184 16.21 24.75 5.07
CA GLN A 184 15.79 25.47 6.27
C GLN A 184 14.27 25.49 6.36
N ILE A 185 13.75 25.49 7.58
CA ILE A 185 12.32 25.66 7.85
C ILE A 185 12.15 26.85 8.80
N LEU A 186 11.22 27.74 8.49
CA LEU A 186 10.93 28.94 9.26
C LEU A 186 9.44 29.06 9.52
N ASP A 187 9.05 29.29 10.77
CA ASP A 187 7.68 29.65 11.10
C ASP A 187 7.50 31.16 10.92
N SER A 188 6.38 31.55 10.31
CA SER A 188 6.04 32.93 10.03
C SER A 188 4.52 33.14 10.10
N GLN A 189 4.07 34.34 9.75
CA GLN A 189 2.66 34.66 9.61
C GLN A 189 2.44 35.44 8.31
N TYR A 190 1.28 35.23 7.69
CA TYR A 190 0.84 36.02 6.55
C TYR A 190 -0.42 36.82 6.90
N SER A 191 -0.49 38.02 6.35
CA SER A 191 -1.63 38.92 6.45
C SER A 191 -2.56 38.75 5.25
N PHE A 192 -3.86 38.75 5.49
CA PHE A 192 -4.88 38.80 4.45
C PHE A 192 -6.06 39.68 4.91
N GLU A 193 -6.84 40.17 3.95
CA GLU A 193 -8.02 40.99 4.24
C GLU A 193 -9.28 40.12 4.26
N TYR A 194 -10.11 40.29 5.30
CA TYR A 194 -11.41 39.64 5.40
C TYR A 194 -12.39 40.61 6.04
N GLU A 195 -13.51 40.88 5.36
CA GLU A 195 -14.57 41.81 5.81
C GLU A 195 -14.03 43.18 6.27
N GLY A 196 -13.00 43.70 5.59
CA GLY A 196 -12.40 45.00 5.90
C GLY A 196 -11.43 45.01 7.09
N ALA A 197 -11.13 43.85 7.69
CA ALA A 197 -10.10 43.68 8.71
C ALA A 197 -8.88 42.94 8.15
N THR A 198 -7.66 43.39 8.53
CA THR A 198 -6.43 42.64 8.27
C THR A 198 -6.28 41.55 9.34
N LEU A 199 -6.37 40.30 8.92
CA LEU A 199 -6.16 39.14 9.77
C LEU A 199 -4.77 38.54 9.49
N CYS A 200 -4.16 37.95 10.53
CA CYS A 200 -2.91 37.22 10.42
C CYS A 200 -3.13 35.74 10.71
N ARG A 201 -2.57 34.86 9.87
CA ARG A 201 -2.59 33.41 10.06
C ARG A 201 -1.16 32.84 9.99
N PRO A 202 -0.90 31.70 10.65
CA PRO A 202 0.40 31.05 10.57
C PRO A 202 0.71 30.62 9.13
N GLU A 203 1.97 30.76 8.73
CA GLU A 203 2.54 30.09 7.56
C GLU A 203 3.88 29.46 7.92
N ARG A 204 4.21 28.36 7.25
CA ARG A 204 5.51 27.71 7.39
C ARG A 204 6.28 27.86 6.08
N ILE A 205 7.47 28.43 6.14
CA ILE A 205 8.32 28.66 4.96
C ILE A 205 9.41 27.60 4.94
N VAL A 206 9.35 26.72 3.95
CA VAL A 206 10.36 25.71 3.67
C VAL A 206 11.29 26.25 2.60
N LYS A 207 12.53 26.54 2.96
CA LYS A 207 13.57 26.96 2.02
C LYS A 207 14.27 25.73 1.48
N CYS A 208 14.30 25.63 0.17
CA CYS A 208 14.85 24.50 -0.55
C CYS A 208 15.83 24.94 -1.62
N VAL A 209 16.52 23.96 -2.19
CA VAL A 209 17.25 24.08 -3.45
C VAL A 209 16.66 23.09 -4.45
N ASP A 210 16.42 23.54 -5.69
CA ASP A 210 16.04 22.65 -6.79
C ASP A 210 17.20 21.72 -7.16
N GLU A 211 16.93 20.42 -7.26
CA GLU A 211 17.98 19.39 -7.45
C GLU A 211 18.69 19.51 -8.80
N LYS A 212 18.01 19.98 -9.85
CA LYS A 212 18.56 20.09 -11.22
C LYS A 212 19.18 21.45 -11.49
N GLU A 213 18.43 22.52 -11.19
CA GLU A 213 18.84 23.89 -11.51
C GLU A 213 19.75 24.49 -10.43
N LEU A 214 19.81 23.88 -9.24
CA LEU A 214 20.59 24.35 -8.08
C LEU A 214 20.22 25.78 -7.65
N VAL A 215 18.95 26.15 -7.84
CA VAL A 215 18.39 27.47 -7.52
C VAL A 215 17.61 27.40 -6.20
N GLU A 216 17.68 28.47 -5.40
CA GLU A 216 16.90 28.58 -4.15
C GLU A 216 15.41 28.72 -4.46
N VAL A 217 14.60 27.89 -3.80
CA VAL A 217 13.13 27.87 -3.93
C VAL A 217 12.53 27.98 -2.53
N ASN A 218 11.58 28.90 -2.34
CA ASN A 218 10.82 28.99 -1.09
C ASN A 218 9.44 28.38 -1.27
N VAL A 219 9.06 27.43 -0.44
CA VAL A 219 7.70 26.87 -0.40
C VAL A 219 6.99 27.37 0.84
N LYS A 220 5.93 28.15 0.67
CA LYS A 220 5.10 28.67 1.75
C LYS A 220 3.89 27.77 1.94
N LEU A 221 3.83 27.10 3.07
CA LEU A 221 2.74 26.20 3.45
C LEU A 221 1.76 26.95 4.36
N ARG A 222 0.48 26.96 3.96
CA ARG A 222 -0.62 27.65 4.64
C ARG A 222 -1.82 26.73 4.80
N GLY A 223 -2.78 27.13 5.64
CA GLY A 223 -3.98 26.33 5.88
C GLY A 223 -3.60 24.98 6.50
N GLU A 224 -4.20 23.90 6.00
CA GLU A 224 -3.90 22.53 6.46
C GLU A 224 -2.44 22.14 6.20
N TRP A 225 -1.82 22.66 5.13
CA TRP A 225 -0.42 22.35 4.79
C TRP A 225 0.59 22.90 5.80
N SER A 226 0.22 23.89 6.62
CA SER A 226 1.13 24.47 7.62
C SER A 226 1.63 23.44 8.65
N GLN A 227 0.88 22.35 8.84
CA GLN A 227 1.20 21.26 9.76
C GLN A 227 2.04 20.14 9.14
N THR A 228 2.38 20.22 7.85
CA THR A 228 3.13 19.19 7.12
C THR A 228 4.41 18.78 7.88
N LEU A 229 4.54 17.51 8.21
CA LEU A 229 5.74 16.96 8.81
C LEU A 229 6.86 16.92 7.77
N ILE A 230 7.89 17.73 7.98
CA ILE A 230 9.06 17.85 7.10
C ILE A 230 10.24 18.33 7.93
N SER A 231 11.43 17.79 7.65
CA SER A 231 12.68 18.10 8.34
C SER A 231 13.74 18.64 7.39
N ILE A 232 14.73 19.34 7.97
CA ILE A 232 15.93 19.75 7.22
C ILE A 232 16.65 18.49 6.72
N GLY A 233 17.03 18.51 5.45
CA GLY A 233 17.66 17.37 4.78
C GLY A 233 16.70 16.40 4.10
N ASP A 234 15.38 16.61 4.21
CA ASP A 234 14.41 15.80 3.47
C ASP A 234 14.36 16.22 1.99
N SER A 235 14.01 15.29 1.12
CA SER A 235 13.58 15.56 -0.25
C SER A 235 12.08 15.83 -0.29
N CYS A 236 11.63 16.70 -1.19
CA CYS A 236 10.22 16.92 -1.46
C CYS A 236 9.99 17.28 -2.93
N ASN A 237 8.81 16.94 -3.46
CA ASN A 237 8.35 17.44 -4.76
C ASN A 237 7.29 18.54 -4.54
N VAL A 238 7.35 19.60 -5.33
CA VAL A 238 6.20 20.48 -5.57
C VAL A 238 5.63 20.10 -6.93
N VAL A 239 4.39 19.65 -6.96
CA VAL A 239 3.71 19.16 -8.18
C VAL A 239 2.69 20.19 -8.69
N ASN A 240 2.23 19.99 -9.93
CA ASN A 240 1.35 20.92 -10.66
C ASN A 240 2.00 22.29 -10.92
N VAL A 241 3.33 22.31 -11.04
CA VAL A 241 4.08 23.52 -11.37
C VAL A 241 4.10 23.79 -12.87
N LYS A 242 4.44 25.01 -13.26
CA LYS A 242 4.72 25.34 -14.66
C LYS A 242 6.12 24.86 -15.06
N ASN A 243 6.28 24.41 -16.30
CA ASN A 243 7.59 24.01 -16.84
C ASN A 243 8.39 25.22 -17.34
N GLU A 244 8.70 26.13 -16.43
CA GLU A 244 9.48 27.32 -16.72
C GLU A 244 10.84 27.22 -16.02
N LYS A 245 11.90 27.68 -16.70
CA LYS A 245 13.25 27.69 -16.11
C LYS A 245 13.31 28.70 -14.97
N LEU A 246 13.90 28.30 -13.85
CA LEU A 246 13.96 29.17 -12.67
C LEU A 246 15.02 30.25 -12.84
N LEU A 247 14.57 31.50 -12.90
CA LEU A 247 15.44 32.68 -13.00
C LEU A 247 15.56 33.35 -11.63
N GLY A 248 16.41 32.79 -10.76
CA GLY A 248 16.63 33.29 -9.41
C GLY A 248 15.66 32.72 -8.38
N VAL A 249 15.49 33.40 -7.25
CA VAL A 249 14.71 32.84 -6.13
C VAL A 249 13.23 32.79 -6.48
N GLU A 250 12.67 31.59 -6.57
CA GLU A 250 11.25 31.37 -6.79
C GLU A 250 10.51 31.16 -5.47
N THR A 251 9.20 31.43 -5.44
CA THR A 251 8.34 31.16 -4.30
C THR A 251 7.05 30.49 -4.72
N TYR A 252 6.79 29.30 -4.19
CA TYR A 252 5.51 28.61 -4.30
C TYR A 252 4.68 28.87 -3.04
N VAL A 253 3.38 29.11 -3.21
CA VAL A 253 2.43 29.23 -2.11
C VAL A 253 1.45 28.08 -2.24
N ILE A 254 1.44 27.21 -1.23
CA ILE A 254 0.59 26.03 -1.17
C ILE A 254 -0.40 26.27 -0.03
N ASP A 255 -1.66 26.43 -0.39
CA ASP A 255 -2.79 26.63 0.51
C ASP A 255 -3.96 25.69 0.17
N ASP A 256 -5.08 25.87 0.86
CA ASP A 256 -6.24 24.98 0.78
C ASP A 256 -6.99 25.04 -0.56
N GLU A 257 -6.79 26.12 -1.32
CA GLU A 257 -7.47 26.43 -2.59
C GLU A 257 -6.53 26.31 -3.80
N SER A 258 -5.21 26.35 -3.58
CA SER A 258 -4.20 26.20 -4.62
C SER A 258 -4.24 24.80 -5.26
N ASP A 259 -3.94 24.74 -6.55
CA ASP A 259 -3.76 23.47 -7.28
C ASP A 259 -2.39 22.82 -7.05
N LEU A 260 -1.47 23.51 -6.37
CA LEU A 260 -0.15 22.99 -6.04
C LEU A 260 -0.24 22.01 -4.87
N LEU A 261 0.61 20.97 -4.89
CA LEU A 261 0.75 20.05 -3.75
C LEU A 261 2.23 19.90 -3.41
N ILE A 262 2.51 19.65 -2.14
CA ILE A 262 3.83 19.22 -1.69
C ILE A 262 3.79 17.72 -1.38
N ILE A 263 4.76 16.99 -1.88
CA ILE A 263 4.97 15.56 -1.65
C ILE A 263 6.27 15.41 -0.85
N VAL A 264 6.18 14.96 0.40
CA VAL A 264 7.34 14.83 1.31
C VAL A 264 7.95 13.44 1.19
N CYS A 265 9.27 13.31 1.06
CA CYS A 265 9.93 12.03 0.83
C CYS A 265 9.30 11.27 -0.35
N PRO A 266 9.32 11.82 -1.58
CA PRO A 266 8.68 11.20 -2.75
C PRO A 266 9.23 9.81 -3.09
N ASP A 267 10.45 9.49 -2.64
CA ASP A 267 11.07 8.18 -2.86
C ASP A 267 10.53 7.07 -1.96
N VAL A 268 9.78 7.43 -0.90
CA VAL A 268 9.03 6.46 -0.11
C VAL A 268 7.72 6.18 -0.83
N ILE A 269 7.70 5.08 -1.59
CA ILE A 269 6.55 4.67 -2.39
C ILE A 269 5.58 3.86 -1.52
N ILE A 270 4.38 4.38 -1.31
CA ILE A 270 3.38 3.78 -0.41
C ILE A 270 2.17 3.35 -1.23
N SER A 271 1.60 2.17 -0.95
CA SER A 271 0.41 1.73 -1.67
C SER A 271 -0.82 2.60 -1.36
N GLY A 272 -1.70 2.75 -2.35
CA GLY A 272 -2.96 3.47 -2.18
C GLY A 272 -3.84 2.86 -1.08
N THR A 273 -3.81 1.54 -0.92
CA THR A 273 -4.46 0.81 0.18
C THR A 273 -3.88 1.19 1.54
N THR A 274 -2.55 1.21 1.69
CA THR A 274 -1.90 1.61 2.95
C THR A 274 -2.21 3.08 3.30
N ILE A 275 -2.20 3.99 2.32
CA ILE A 275 -2.55 5.40 2.53
C ILE A 275 -4.00 5.52 3.00
N ALA A 276 -4.94 4.85 2.32
CA ALA A 276 -6.35 4.87 2.69
C ALA A 276 -6.61 4.30 4.09
N ASP A 277 -5.87 3.26 4.48
CA ASP A 277 -5.97 2.66 5.81
C ASP A 277 -5.38 3.55 6.91
N SER A 278 -4.41 4.41 6.57
CA SER A 278 -3.74 5.30 7.52
C SER A 278 -4.67 6.30 8.21
N PHE A 279 -5.78 6.66 7.56
CA PHE A 279 -6.80 7.55 8.14
C PHE A 279 -7.45 6.97 9.39
N SER A 280 -7.58 5.65 9.45
CA SER A 280 -8.10 4.97 10.64
C SER A 280 -7.04 4.85 11.74
N CYS A 281 -5.80 4.53 11.36
CA CYS A 281 -4.68 4.36 12.28
C CYS A 281 -3.36 4.39 11.51
N GLN A 282 -2.62 5.50 11.59
CA GLN A 282 -1.30 5.63 10.96
C GLN A 282 -0.31 4.59 11.45
N ARG A 283 -0.36 4.25 12.75
CA ARG A 283 0.51 3.22 13.32
C ARG A 283 0.26 1.86 12.71
N LYS A 284 -1.00 1.49 12.45
CA LYS A 284 -1.35 0.24 11.75
C LYS A 284 -0.76 0.24 10.33
N ALA A 285 -0.95 1.34 9.59
CA ALA A 285 -0.42 1.48 8.23
C ALA A 285 1.12 1.38 8.19
N PHE A 286 1.83 2.07 9.10
CA PHE A 286 3.28 1.94 9.25
C PHE A 286 3.73 0.51 9.54
N LEU A 287 3.02 -0.17 10.45
CA LEU A 287 3.35 -1.55 10.82
C LEU A 287 3.05 -2.55 9.70
N ASN A 288 2.08 -2.30 8.82
CA ASN A 288 1.83 -3.15 7.65
C ASN A 288 2.99 -3.10 6.66
N GLU A 289 3.62 -1.94 6.49
CA GLU A 289 4.80 -1.79 5.63
C GLU A 289 6.03 -2.47 6.24
N LYS A 290 6.18 -2.41 7.58
CA LYS A 290 7.35 -2.97 8.28
C LYS A 290 7.23 -4.45 8.62
N VAL A 291 6.02 -4.93 8.89
CA VAL A 291 5.76 -6.31 9.34
C VAL A 291 4.52 -6.80 8.62
N LYS A 292 4.74 -7.49 7.50
CA LYS A 292 3.68 -8.18 6.76
C LYS A 292 3.16 -9.35 7.60
N SER A 293 1.85 -9.46 7.75
CA SER A 293 1.22 -10.69 8.26
C SER A 293 1.14 -11.72 7.13
N SER A 294 1.43 -12.97 7.45
CA SER A 294 1.32 -14.11 6.52
C SER A 294 0.00 -14.87 6.67
N ASP A 295 -0.87 -14.45 7.58
CA ASP A 295 -2.09 -15.18 7.90
C ASP A 295 -3.12 -15.00 6.77
N LYS A 296 -3.35 -16.07 5.99
CA LYS A 296 -4.41 -16.13 4.98
C LYS A 296 -5.70 -16.62 5.65
N SER A 297 -6.80 -15.88 5.49
CA SER A 297 -8.12 -16.30 5.97
C SER A 297 -8.96 -16.87 4.81
N GLY A 298 -9.98 -17.68 5.12
CA GLY A 298 -10.92 -18.18 4.11
C GLY A 298 -11.61 -17.07 3.32
N ALA A 299 -11.99 -15.99 4.00
CA ALA A 299 -12.58 -14.81 3.37
C ALA A 299 -11.63 -14.14 2.38
N LEU A 300 -10.33 -14.12 2.71
CA LEU A 300 -9.31 -13.56 1.84
C LEU A 300 -9.14 -14.39 0.56
N ILE A 301 -9.04 -15.72 0.68
CA ILE A 301 -8.88 -16.59 -0.50
C ILE A 301 -10.14 -16.56 -1.35
N LEU A 302 -11.33 -16.55 -0.72
CA LEU A 302 -12.59 -16.33 -1.43
C LEU A 302 -12.56 -15.00 -2.19
N GLY A 303 -12.02 -13.94 -1.58
CA GLY A 303 -11.80 -12.65 -2.24
C GLY A 303 -10.95 -12.78 -3.49
N VAL A 304 -9.78 -13.42 -3.41
CA VAL A 304 -8.88 -13.65 -4.56
C VAL A 304 -9.59 -14.41 -5.68
N ILE A 305 -10.27 -15.52 -5.35
CA ILE A 305 -11.01 -16.34 -6.31
C ILE A 305 -12.11 -15.52 -7.01
N LEU A 306 -12.82 -14.67 -6.26
CA LEU A 306 -13.86 -13.82 -6.82
C LEU A 306 -13.30 -12.68 -7.66
N HIS A 307 -12.16 -12.06 -7.30
CA HIS A 307 -11.51 -11.06 -8.14
C HIS A 307 -11.13 -11.65 -9.50
N GLU A 308 -10.46 -12.80 -9.52
CA GLU A 308 -10.09 -13.51 -10.76
C GLU A 308 -11.33 -13.84 -11.61
N LEU A 309 -12.43 -14.26 -10.98
CA LEU A 309 -13.67 -14.52 -11.71
C LEU A 309 -14.27 -13.25 -12.33
N TYR A 310 -14.34 -12.16 -11.55
CA TYR A 310 -14.90 -10.89 -12.02
C TYR A 310 -14.05 -10.26 -13.11
N GLU A 311 -12.73 -10.44 -13.06
CA GLU A 311 -11.78 -10.06 -14.11
C GLU A 311 -12.12 -10.75 -15.45
N ILE A 312 -12.30 -12.07 -15.44
CA ILE A 312 -12.70 -12.83 -16.62
C ILE A 312 -14.06 -12.35 -17.13
N VAL A 313 -15.02 -12.15 -16.22
CA VAL A 313 -16.39 -11.72 -16.54
C VAL A 313 -16.42 -10.33 -17.18
N ILE A 314 -15.70 -9.35 -16.62
CA ILE A 314 -15.70 -7.97 -17.14
C ILE A 314 -14.97 -7.92 -18.50
N THR A 315 -13.88 -8.65 -18.67
CA THR A 315 -13.11 -8.63 -19.92
C THR A 315 -13.83 -9.37 -21.04
N SER A 316 -14.38 -10.55 -20.76
CA SER A 316 -15.05 -11.40 -21.76
C SER A 316 -16.57 -11.14 -21.88
N GLN A 317 -17.12 -10.22 -21.08
CA GLN A 317 -18.55 -9.88 -21.05
C GLN A 317 -19.47 -11.11 -20.90
N ILE A 318 -19.06 -12.08 -20.07
CA ILE A 318 -19.77 -13.35 -19.90
C ILE A 318 -21.01 -13.15 -19.03
N THR A 319 -22.18 -13.50 -19.58
CA THR A 319 -23.48 -13.43 -18.88
C THR A 319 -24.09 -14.81 -18.61
N ASN A 320 -23.57 -15.86 -19.25
CA ASN A 320 -24.09 -17.22 -19.11
C ASN A 320 -23.64 -17.84 -17.78
N MET A 321 -24.60 -18.13 -16.90
CA MET A 321 -24.35 -18.70 -15.57
C MET A 321 -23.66 -20.06 -15.59
N ALA A 322 -23.86 -20.89 -16.63
CA ALA A 322 -23.17 -22.17 -16.73
C ALA A 322 -21.67 -21.97 -16.97
N ILE A 323 -21.32 -21.04 -17.86
CA ILE A 323 -19.92 -20.67 -18.15
C ILE A 323 -19.27 -20.04 -16.91
N ILE A 324 -19.98 -19.15 -16.21
CA ILE A 324 -19.49 -18.52 -14.98
C ILE A 324 -19.19 -19.58 -13.90
N LYS A 325 -20.10 -20.55 -13.69
CA LYS A 325 -19.90 -21.63 -12.71
C LYS A 325 -18.72 -22.53 -13.09
N GLN A 326 -18.54 -22.80 -14.39
CA GLN A 326 -17.38 -23.56 -14.88
C GLN A 326 -16.07 -22.80 -14.61
N LYS A 327 -16.01 -21.50 -14.93
CA LYS A 327 -14.83 -20.66 -14.67
C LYS A 327 -14.51 -20.57 -13.18
N LEU A 328 -15.51 -20.42 -12.32
CA LEU A 328 -15.30 -20.47 -10.86
C LEU A 328 -14.65 -21.79 -10.44
N TYR A 329 -15.10 -22.92 -10.98
CA TYR A 329 -14.53 -24.23 -10.64
C TYR A 329 -13.08 -24.39 -11.12
N GLU A 330 -12.74 -23.86 -12.30
CA GLU A 330 -11.36 -23.79 -12.80
C GLU A 330 -10.45 -22.96 -11.87
N ILE A 331 -10.93 -21.79 -11.42
CA ILE A 331 -10.19 -20.91 -10.51
C ILE A 331 -9.98 -21.55 -9.14
N ILE A 332 -10.99 -22.21 -8.60
CA ILE A 332 -10.90 -22.94 -7.32
C ILE A 332 -9.81 -24.02 -7.42
N LYS A 333 -9.76 -24.75 -8.53
CA LYS A 333 -8.71 -25.75 -8.79
C LYS A 333 -7.31 -25.15 -8.82
N ASN A 334 -7.16 -23.95 -9.39
CA ASN A 334 -5.88 -23.25 -9.41
C ASN A 334 -5.44 -22.80 -8.00
N ASN A 335 -6.39 -22.61 -7.08
CA ASN A 335 -6.16 -22.13 -5.73
C ASN A 335 -6.13 -23.25 -4.65
N LEU A 336 -6.07 -24.53 -5.05
CA LEU A 336 -6.14 -25.67 -4.12
C LEU A 336 -5.07 -25.66 -3.01
N LEU A 337 -3.84 -25.27 -3.33
CA LEU A 337 -2.76 -25.21 -2.32
C LEU A 337 -3.04 -24.15 -1.26
N ASN A 338 -3.58 -22.99 -1.67
CA ASN A 338 -3.96 -21.91 -0.75
C ASN A 338 -5.12 -22.36 0.14
N LEU A 339 -6.13 -23.04 -0.42
CA LEU A 339 -7.26 -23.59 0.32
C LEU A 339 -6.84 -24.68 1.31
N TYR A 340 -5.93 -25.58 0.90
CA TYR A 340 -5.36 -26.61 1.75
C TYR A 340 -4.60 -26.01 2.95
N ALA A 341 -3.85 -24.93 2.74
CA ALA A 341 -3.07 -24.28 3.79
C ALA A 341 -3.92 -23.72 4.94
N ILE A 342 -5.21 -23.46 4.69
CA ILE A 342 -6.14 -22.87 5.67
C ILE A 342 -7.27 -23.82 6.09
N ASP A 343 -7.14 -25.12 5.78
CA ASP A 343 -8.13 -26.17 6.06
C ASP A 343 -9.55 -25.79 5.56
N TYR A 344 -9.62 -25.33 4.31
CA TYR A 344 -10.84 -24.81 3.72
C TYR A 344 -11.21 -25.62 2.46
N ASP A 345 -12.43 -26.14 2.44
CA ASP A 345 -12.87 -27.05 1.39
C ASP A 345 -13.48 -26.32 0.17
N GLU A 346 -13.37 -26.94 -1.01
CA GLU A 346 -13.89 -26.40 -2.28
C GLU A 346 -15.42 -26.20 -2.25
N GLU A 347 -16.15 -27.09 -1.57
CA GLU A 347 -17.61 -27.07 -1.49
C GLU A 347 -18.11 -25.82 -0.75
N LYS A 348 -17.40 -25.43 0.31
CA LYS A 348 -17.64 -24.24 1.11
C LYS A 348 -17.34 -22.97 0.32
N VAL A 349 -16.24 -22.93 -0.43
CA VAL A 349 -15.95 -21.81 -1.35
C VAL A 349 -17.09 -21.64 -2.35
N MET A 350 -17.51 -22.74 -3.00
CA MET A 350 -18.62 -22.71 -3.96
C MET A 350 -19.91 -22.19 -3.34
N LYS A 351 -20.27 -22.67 -2.13
CA LYS A 351 -21.47 -22.26 -1.41
C LYS A 351 -21.42 -20.78 -0.99
N GLU A 352 -20.26 -20.28 -0.57
CA GLU A 352 -20.08 -18.87 -0.19
C GLU A 352 -20.04 -17.93 -1.41
N ALA A 353 -19.53 -18.40 -2.55
CA ALA A 353 -19.51 -17.66 -3.81
C ALA A 353 -20.88 -17.58 -4.50
N GLU A 354 -21.71 -18.63 -4.42
CA GLU A 354 -22.99 -18.73 -5.11
C GLU A 354 -23.94 -17.51 -4.97
N PRO A 355 -24.17 -16.93 -3.77
CA PRO A 355 -24.99 -15.72 -3.66
C PRO A 355 -24.40 -14.51 -4.39
N ILE A 356 -23.06 -14.44 -4.53
CA ILE A 356 -22.36 -13.36 -5.22
C ILE A 356 -22.41 -13.58 -6.74
N LEU A 357 -22.42 -14.84 -7.22
CA LEU A 357 -22.55 -15.12 -8.66
C LEU A 357 -23.86 -14.59 -9.24
N ALA A 358 -24.93 -14.60 -8.44
CA ALA A 358 -26.25 -14.11 -8.86
C ALA A 358 -26.25 -12.61 -9.22
N SER A 359 -25.27 -11.82 -8.72
CA SER A 359 -25.17 -10.40 -9.05
C SER A 359 -24.44 -10.11 -10.35
N ILE A 360 -23.74 -11.08 -10.96
CA ILE A 360 -22.92 -10.87 -12.18
C ILE A 360 -23.72 -10.30 -13.37
N PRO A 361 -24.92 -10.82 -13.72
CA PRO A 361 -25.69 -10.23 -14.81
C PRO A 361 -26.12 -8.78 -14.53
N SER A 362 -26.47 -8.49 -13.27
CA SER A 362 -26.83 -7.14 -12.80
C SER A 362 -25.62 -6.19 -12.86
N PHE A 363 -24.45 -6.68 -12.44
CA PHE A 363 -23.18 -5.98 -12.51
C PHE A 363 -22.85 -5.49 -13.92
N LEU A 364 -22.85 -6.38 -14.92
CA LEU A 364 -22.56 -6.01 -16.30
C LEU A 364 -23.59 -5.02 -16.86
N SER A 365 -24.87 -5.22 -16.54
CA SER A 365 -25.94 -4.28 -16.92
C SER A 365 -25.70 -2.87 -16.33
N LYS A 366 -25.29 -2.77 -15.07
CA LYS A 366 -24.96 -1.49 -14.42
C LYS A 366 -23.79 -0.80 -15.08
N LEU A 367 -22.72 -1.53 -15.41
CA LEU A 367 -21.57 -0.97 -16.13
C LEU A 367 -21.99 -0.42 -17.50
N GLN A 368 -22.78 -1.19 -18.26
CA GLN A 368 -23.29 -0.76 -19.57
C GLN A 368 -24.16 0.49 -19.46
N GLN A 369 -25.02 0.59 -18.44
CA GLN A 369 -25.83 1.78 -18.17
C GLN A 369 -24.98 3.02 -17.84
N GLN A 370 -23.81 2.83 -17.24
CA GLN A 370 -22.84 3.90 -16.98
C GLN A 370 -21.92 4.20 -18.18
N GLY A 371 -22.17 3.56 -19.34
CA GLY A 371 -21.45 3.81 -20.57
C GLY A 371 -20.13 3.05 -20.66
N TYR A 372 -19.96 1.91 -19.97
CA TYR A 372 -18.84 1.01 -20.19
C TYR A 372 -18.75 0.60 -21.67
N LYS A 373 -17.54 0.70 -22.24
CA LYS A 373 -17.25 0.29 -23.62
C LYS A 373 -16.41 -0.98 -23.66
N ARG A 374 -15.29 -0.99 -22.94
CA ARG A 374 -14.37 -2.14 -22.85
C ARG A 374 -13.41 -2.00 -21.66
N THR A 375 -12.83 -3.11 -21.24
CA THR A 375 -11.67 -3.15 -20.34
C THR A 375 -10.41 -2.91 -21.17
N ARG A 376 -9.49 -2.07 -20.68
CA ARG A 376 -8.20 -1.80 -21.33
C ARG A 376 -7.12 -2.71 -20.78
N GLU A 377 -7.04 -2.78 -19.46
CA GLU A 377 -6.06 -3.54 -18.71
C GLU A 377 -6.70 -4.05 -17.41
N THR A 378 -6.24 -5.20 -16.92
CA THR A 378 -6.63 -5.77 -15.64
C THR A 378 -5.41 -5.97 -14.76
N GLU A 379 -5.60 -5.91 -13.45
CA GLU A 379 -4.52 -6.11 -12.46
C GLU A 379 -3.29 -5.20 -12.71
N GLU A 380 -3.55 -3.95 -13.14
CA GLU A 380 -2.54 -3.02 -13.61
C GLU A 380 -1.75 -2.41 -12.43
N THR A 381 -0.44 -2.70 -12.35
CA THR A 381 0.46 -2.14 -11.34
C THR A 381 1.08 -0.82 -11.82
N ILE A 382 0.78 0.27 -11.12
CA ILE A 382 1.31 1.61 -11.41
C ILE A 382 2.10 2.15 -10.23
N ASN A 383 3.29 2.68 -10.52
CA ASN A 383 4.14 3.39 -9.57
C ASN A 383 4.30 4.86 -9.99
N SER A 384 3.87 5.79 -9.14
CA SER A 384 4.15 7.22 -9.29
C SER A 384 5.31 7.62 -8.39
N TYR A 385 6.49 7.84 -8.99
CA TYR A 385 7.67 8.39 -8.28
C TYR A 385 7.55 9.91 -8.05
N VAL A 386 6.57 10.55 -8.70
CA VAL A 386 6.26 11.97 -8.51
C VAL A 386 5.45 12.16 -7.23
N LEU A 387 4.41 11.35 -7.04
CA LEU A 387 3.53 11.39 -5.88
C LEU A 387 4.04 10.50 -4.74
N GLY A 388 4.95 9.57 -5.02
CA GLY A 388 5.41 8.56 -4.09
C GLY A 388 4.29 7.63 -3.65
N ILE A 389 3.52 7.15 -4.63
CA ILE A 389 2.35 6.30 -4.46
C ILE A 389 2.46 5.13 -5.42
N LYS A 390 2.08 3.93 -4.98
CA LYS A 390 1.88 2.76 -5.85
C LYS A 390 0.46 2.23 -5.73
N GLY A 391 0.04 1.44 -6.70
CA GLY A 391 -1.25 0.76 -6.63
C GLY A 391 -1.38 -0.29 -7.70
N LYS A 392 -2.19 -1.30 -7.37
CA LYS A 392 -2.66 -2.32 -8.30
C LYS A 392 -4.14 -2.08 -8.56
N ILE A 393 -4.47 -1.70 -9.78
CA ILE A 393 -5.84 -1.35 -10.18
C ILE A 393 -6.50 -2.62 -10.70
N ASP A 394 -7.61 -3.06 -10.09
CA ASP A 394 -8.30 -4.31 -10.50
C ASP A 394 -8.65 -4.29 -11.99
N ALA A 395 -9.20 -3.16 -12.48
CA ALA A 395 -9.36 -2.93 -13.91
C ALA A 395 -9.29 -1.46 -14.28
N THR A 396 -8.69 -1.18 -15.43
CA THR A 396 -8.75 0.13 -16.10
C THR A 396 -9.74 0.03 -17.26
N VAL A 397 -10.86 0.75 -17.17
CA VAL A 397 -11.96 0.66 -18.15
C VAL A 397 -12.08 1.90 -19.01
N GLU A 398 -12.51 1.71 -20.26
CA GLU A 398 -12.83 2.79 -21.21
C GLU A 398 -14.36 2.94 -21.31
N LEU A 399 -14.83 4.19 -21.29
CA LEU A 399 -16.23 4.53 -21.50
C LEU A 399 -16.53 4.85 -22.97
N CYS A 400 -17.81 4.84 -23.33
CA CYS A 400 -18.29 5.19 -24.66
C CYS A 400 -17.96 6.64 -25.05
N ASP A 401 -17.80 7.53 -24.08
CA ASP A 401 -17.38 8.93 -24.29
C ASP A 401 -15.85 9.11 -24.37
N GLY A 402 -15.09 8.01 -24.30
CA GLY A 402 -13.63 7.97 -24.36
C GLY A 402 -12.93 8.23 -23.02
N GLN A 403 -13.66 8.44 -21.92
CA GLN A 403 -13.05 8.55 -20.59
C GLN A 403 -12.42 7.23 -20.17
N VAL A 404 -11.25 7.30 -19.56
CA VAL A 404 -10.61 6.18 -18.85
C VAL A 404 -10.95 6.32 -17.37
N VAL A 405 -11.38 5.22 -16.76
CA VAL A 405 -11.88 5.17 -15.39
C VAL A 405 -11.23 3.98 -14.67
N PRO A 406 -10.59 4.17 -13.51
CA PRO A 406 -10.17 3.05 -12.68
C PRO A 406 -11.39 2.42 -12.02
N PHE A 407 -11.42 1.10 -12.04
CA PHE A 407 -12.45 0.27 -11.45
C PHE A 407 -11.85 -0.56 -10.31
N GLU A 408 -12.48 -0.50 -9.14
CA GLU A 408 -12.15 -1.30 -7.96
C GLU A 408 -13.33 -2.22 -7.63
N LEU A 409 -13.02 -3.48 -7.34
CA LEU A 409 -13.95 -4.49 -6.88
C LEU A 409 -13.78 -4.71 -5.37
N LYS A 410 -14.90 -4.82 -4.65
CA LYS A 410 -14.93 -5.26 -3.26
C LYS A 410 -15.90 -6.42 -3.09
N THR A 411 -15.38 -7.55 -2.64
CA THR A 411 -16.15 -8.80 -2.43
C THR A 411 -16.73 -8.91 -1.01
N GLY A 412 -16.14 -8.19 -0.05
CA GLY A 412 -16.62 -8.14 1.34
C GLY A 412 -17.95 -7.40 1.52
N LYS A 413 -18.61 -7.64 2.66
CA LYS A 413 -19.88 -6.99 3.04
C LYS A 413 -19.71 -5.60 3.65
N PHE A 414 -18.50 -5.25 4.10
CA PHE A 414 -18.23 -4.01 4.80
C PHE A 414 -17.92 -2.89 3.80
N THR A 415 -18.62 -1.78 3.91
CA THR A 415 -18.31 -0.55 3.17
C THR A 415 -17.47 0.37 4.05
N SER A 416 -16.34 0.85 3.54
CA SER A 416 -15.43 1.74 4.27
C SER A 416 -15.16 3.01 3.47
N PRO A 417 -15.06 4.19 4.11
CA PRO A 417 -14.51 5.38 3.47
C PRO A 417 -13.09 5.18 2.93
N SER A 418 -12.32 4.22 3.48
CA SER A 418 -11.00 3.88 2.94
C SER A 418 -11.09 3.29 1.53
N HIS A 419 -12.18 2.60 1.17
CA HIS A 419 -12.35 2.09 -0.19
C HIS A 419 -12.48 3.25 -1.18
N ASN A 420 -13.24 4.30 -0.83
CA ASN A 420 -13.35 5.49 -1.67
C ASN A 420 -11.99 6.16 -1.84
N ALA A 421 -11.24 6.33 -0.75
CA ALA A 421 -9.91 6.93 -0.80
C ALA A 421 -8.95 6.11 -1.69
N GLN A 422 -8.92 4.78 -1.53
CA GLN A 422 -8.11 3.88 -2.36
C GLN A 422 -8.44 4.06 -3.84
N THR A 423 -9.71 3.96 -4.23
CA THR A 423 -10.10 4.06 -5.65
C THR A 423 -9.80 5.45 -6.21
N MET A 424 -10.00 6.52 -5.42
CA MET A 424 -9.64 7.87 -5.84
C MET A 424 -8.12 8.07 -6.02
N LEU A 425 -7.29 7.39 -5.22
CA LEU A 425 -5.84 7.40 -5.41
C LEU A 425 -5.43 6.78 -6.74
N TYR A 426 -6.16 5.75 -7.21
CA TYR A 426 -5.91 5.15 -8.52
C TYR A 426 -6.19 6.11 -9.67
N ALA A 427 -7.15 7.02 -9.54
CA ALA A 427 -7.33 8.07 -10.53
C ALA A 427 -6.11 8.98 -10.64
N TYR A 428 -5.47 9.29 -9.51
CA TYR A 428 -4.25 10.10 -9.51
C TYR A 428 -3.06 9.36 -10.07
N LEU A 429 -2.96 8.05 -9.83
CA LEU A 429 -1.96 7.20 -10.47
C LEU A 429 -2.15 7.18 -12.00
N LEU A 430 -3.37 6.98 -12.48
CA LEU A 430 -3.66 7.01 -13.91
C LEU A 430 -3.42 8.39 -14.54
N ASN A 431 -3.74 9.49 -13.83
CA ASN A 431 -3.44 10.84 -14.29
C ASN A 431 -1.93 11.04 -14.51
N ASP A 432 -1.11 10.60 -13.55
CA ASP A 432 0.35 10.72 -13.62
C ASP A 432 0.95 9.79 -14.69
N TYR A 433 0.50 8.53 -14.74
CA TYR A 433 1.08 7.50 -15.59
C TYR A 433 0.73 7.67 -17.08
N TYR A 434 -0.54 7.93 -17.39
CA TYR A 434 -1.02 8.03 -18.77
C TYR A 434 -1.07 9.46 -19.32
N ASP A 435 -0.79 10.48 -18.50
CA ASP A 435 -1.00 11.89 -18.85
C ASP A 435 -2.43 12.13 -19.37
N ILE A 436 -3.40 11.75 -18.55
CA ILE A 436 -4.82 11.93 -18.83
C ILE A 436 -5.50 12.69 -17.69
N ASN A 437 -6.72 13.16 -17.95
CA ASN A 437 -7.57 13.77 -16.93
C ASN A 437 -8.72 12.82 -16.57
N VAL A 438 -8.43 11.85 -15.71
CA VAL A 438 -9.42 11.02 -15.02
C VAL A 438 -10.26 11.92 -14.12
N LYS A 439 -11.58 11.88 -14.30
CA LYS A 439 -12.54 12.75 -13.58
C LYS A 439 -13.33 12.02 -12.52
N ARG A 440 -13.39 10.69 -12.63
CA ARG A 440 -14.22 9.81 -11.81
C ARG A 440 -13.58 8.44 -11.67
N THR A 441 -14.07 7.67 -10.71
CA THR A 441 -13.67 6.29 -10.47
C THR A 441 -14.88 5.44 -10.18
N TRP A 442 -14.79 4.15 -10.47
CA TRP A 442 -15.87 3.19 -10.17
C TRP A 442 -15.44 2.25 -9.07
N LEU A 443 -16.31 2.09 -8.08
CA LEU A 443 -16.14 1.15 -6.98
C LEU A 443 -17.36 0.24 -6.93
N TYR A 444 -17.17 -1.05 -7.10
CA TYR A 444 -18.26 -2.02 -7.11
C TYR A 444 -18.18 -2.97 -5.92
N TYR A 445 -19.26 -3.04 -5.14
CA TYR A 445 -19.44 -3.99 -4.05
C TYR A 445 -20.23 -5.20 -4.54
N ALA A 446 -19.56 -6.33 -4.75
CA ALA A 446 -20.17 -7.54 -5.29
C ALA A 446 -21.21 -8.17 -4.34
N SER A 447 -20.97 -8.06 -3.03
CA SER A 447 -21.85 -8.63 -1.98
C SER A 447 -23.19 -7.92 -1.85
N THR A 448 -23.22 -6.62 -2.17
CA THR A 448 -24.43 -5.77 -2.11
C THR A 448 -24.92 -5.34 -3.49
N ASP A 449 -24.28 -5.84 -4.55
CA ASP A 449 -24.54 -5.46 -5.93
C ASP A 449 -24.66 -3.93 -6.09
N SER A 450 -23.66 -3.19 -5.61
CA SER A 450 -23.70 -1.73 -5.56
C SER A 450 -22.52 -1.11 -6.31
N LEU A 451 -22.82 -0.39 -7.40
CA LEU A 451 -21.84 0.37 -8.19
C LEU A 451 -21.86 1.84 -7.74
N CYS A 452 -20.73 2.31 -7.23
CA CYS A 452 -20.51 3.69 -6.83
C CYS A 452 -19.71 4.44 -7.90
N ASP A 453 -20.27 5.52 -8.45
CA ASP A 453 -19.56 6.47 -9.31
C ASP A 453 -19.01 7.62 -8.46
N LEU A 454 -17.71 7.59 -8.19
CA LEU A 454 -17.02 8.55 -7.32
C LEU A 454 -16.37 9.64 -8.17
N LYS A 455 -16.70 10.90 -7.91
CA LYS A 455 -16.07 12.05 -8.58
C LYS A 455 -14.85 12.51 -7.78
N LEU A 456 -13.81 12.94 -8.47
CA LEU A 456 -12.63 13.48 -7.80
C LEU A 456 -12.93 14.85 -7.17
N VAL A 457 -12.68 14.96 -5.88
CA VAL A 457 -12.83 16.19 -5.10
C VAL A 457 -11.46 16.65 -4.63
N LYS A 458 -11.09 17.91 -4.95
CA LYS A 458 -9.78 18.50 -4.60
C LYS A 458 -9.49 18.44 -3.10
N ARG A 459 -10.50 18.65 -2.25
CA ARG A 459 -10.35 18.57 -0.79
C ARG A 459 -9.93 17.17 -0.34
N GLU A 460 -10.57 16.13 -0.87
CA GLU A 460 -10.27 14.74 -0.51
C GLU A 460 -8.87 14.35 -1.00
N MET A 461 -8.48 14.81 -2.20
CA MET A 461 -7.10 14.67 -2.68
C MET A 461 -6.09 15.26 -1.68
N ARG A 462 -6.31 16.50 -1.25
CA ARG A 462 -5.44 17.17 -0.28
C ARG A 462 -5.34 16.37 1.01
N SER A 463 -6.46 15.91 1.56
CA SER A 463 -6.44 15.07 2.78
C SER A 463 -5.66 13.76 2.59
N MET A 464 -5.78 13.11 1.42
CA MET A 464 -5.01 11.90 1.09
C MET A 464 -3.52 12.17 0.94
N ILE A 465 -3.13 13.27 0.30
CA ILE A 465 -1.72 13.65 0.17
C ILE A 465 -1.12 14.05 1.52
N ILE A 466 -1.87 14.75 2.38
CA ILE A 466 -1.43 15.05 3.75
C ILE A 466 -1.20 13.74 4.54
N GLY A 467 -2.17 12.82 4.54
CA GLY A 467 -2.04 11.52 5.21
C GLY A 467 -0.86 10.70 4.66
N ARG A 468 -0.66 10.72 3.33
CA ARG A 468 0.50 10.11 2.67
C ARG A 468 1.82 10.73 3.13
N ASN A 469 1.91 12.05 3.21
CA ASN A 469 3.11 12.75 3.64
C ASN A 469 3.47 12.45 5.11
N GLU A 470 2.46 12.40 5.99
CA GLU A 470 2.67 12.03 7.39
C GLU A 470 3.22 10.60 7.51
N LEU A 471 2.62 9.65 6.79
CA LEU A 471 3.10 8.26 6.79
C LEU A 471 4.51 8.14 6.17
N ALA A 472 4.77 8.82 5.05
CA ALA A 472 6.08 8.83 4.41
C ALA A 472 7.16 9.43 5.30
N PHE A 473 6.82 10.46 6.10
CA PHE A 473 7.72 11.03 7.10
C PHE A 473 8.14 9.97 8.14
N PHE A 474 7.17 9.26 8.71
CA PHE A 474 7.44 8.21 9.72
C PHE A 474 8.26 7.04 9.14
N LEU A 475 7.90 6.57 7.95
CA LEU A 475 8.63 5.50 7.25
C LEU A 475 10.06 5.92 6.93
N ASN A 476 10.27 7.11 6.34
CA ASN A 476 11.61 7.60 6.01
C ASN A 476 12.52 7.73 7.24
N LYS A 477 11.95 8.11 8.39
CA LYS A 477 12.71 8.27 9.64
C LYS A 477 12.80 6.97 10.46
N ASN A 478 12.14 5.89 10.05
CA ASN A 478 11.89 4.70 10.87
C ASN A 478 11.39 5.06 12.27
N GLN A 479 10.54 6.08 12.34
CA GLN A 479 9.91 6.52 13.58
C GLN A 479 8.49 5.99 13.61
N ILE A 480 8.16 5.22 14.63
CA ILE A 480 6.83 4.64 14.75
C ILE A 480 5.80 5.75 15.06
N PRO A 481 4.65 5.79 14.37
CA PRO A 481 3.58 6.73 14.70
C PRO A 481 2.99 6.46 16.10
N PRO A 482 2.44 7.48 16.77
CA PRO A 482 1.86 7.32 18.09
C PRO A 482 0.67 6.35 18.09
N MET A 483 0.45 5.66 19.22
CA MET A 483 -0.74 4.83 19.39
C MET A 483 -2.01 5.69 19.44
N ILE A 484 -3.07 5.21 18.79
CA ILE A 484 -4.39 5.82 18.88
C ILE A 484 -5.10 5.43 20.18
N ASN A 485 -5.93 6.34 20.70
CA ASN A 485 -6.74 6.08 21.89
C ASN A 485 -8.16 5.63 21.52
N ASN A 486 -8.27 4.46 20.85
CA ASN A 486 -9.55 3.88 20.45
C ASN A 486 -9.57 2.37 20.71
N GLU A 487 -10.01 1.97 21.90
CA GLU A 487 -10.01 0.57 22.35
C GLU A 487 -10.87 -0.35 21.46
N HIS A 488 -12.03 0.12 21.00
CA HIS A 488 -12.90 -0.68 20.12
C HIS A 488 -12.22 -1.02 18.80
N GLN A 489 -11.51 -0.06 18.21
CA GLN A 489 -10.75 -0.27 16.99
C GLN A 489 -9.53 -1.15 17.23
N CYS A 490 -8.76 -0.89 18.29
CA CYS A 490 -7.53 -1.63 18.59
C CYS A 490 -7.80 -3.11 18.91
N LYS A 491 -8.89 -3.44 19.61
CA LYS A 491 -9.26 -4.83 19.93
C LYS A 491 -9.47 -5.72 18.71
N LYS A 492 -9.90 -5.14 17.59
CA LYS A 492 -10.17 -5.84 16.32
C LYS A 492 -9.02 -5.70 15.32
N CYS A 493 -7.94 -5.05 15.71
CA CYS A 493 -6.80 -4.81 14.82
C CYS A 493 -5.95 -6.09 14.72
N TYR A 494 -5.81 -6.66 13.53
CA TYR A 494 -4.94 -7.82 13.30
C TYR A 494 -3.46 -7.50 13.60
N GLN A 495 -3.04 -6.24 13.48
CA GLN A 495 -1.68 -5.79 13.79
C GLN A 495 -1.45 -5.50 15.28
N LEU A 496 -2.41 -5.84 16.16
CA LEU A 496 -2.33 -5.50 17.58
C LEU A 496 -1.08 -6.08 18.26
N ASP A 497 -0.72 -7.33 17.95
CA ASP A 497 0.42 -8.00 18.61
C ASP A 497 1.76 -7.36 18.20
N SER A 498 1.92 -7.03 16.92
CA SER A 498 3.06 -6.23 16.43
C SER A 498 3.07 -4.84 17.06
N CYS A 499 1.91 -4.17 17.14
CA CYS A 499 1.79 -2.84 17.73
C CYS A 499 2.25 -2.79 19.18
N LEU A 500 1.84 -3.77 19.99
CA LEU A 500 2.23 -3.92 21.40
C LEU A 500 3.71 -4.27 21.53
N THR A 501 4.22 -5.18 20.67
CA THR A 501 5.64 -5.54 20.63
C THR A 501 6.52 -4.32 20.40
N PHE A 502 6.20 -3.51 19.38
CA PHE A 502 6.92 -2.27 19.10
C PHE A 502 6.79 -1.25 20.24
N ASN A 503 5.62 -1.10 20.87
CA ASN A 503 5.43 -0.20 22.02
C ASN A 503 6.34 -0.60 23.20
N VAL A 504 6.36 -1.90 23.53
CA VAL A 504 7.17 -2.44 24.63
C VAL A 504 8.66 -2.32 24.33
N ALA A 505 9.05 -2.66 23.10
CA ALA A 505 10.45 -2.69 22.72
C ALA A 505 11.04 -1.28 22.50
N LEU A 506 10.30 -0.34 21.89
CA LEU A 506 10.87 0.94 21.45
C LEU A 506 10.43 2.14 22.30
N GLU A 507 9.15 2.25 22.65
CA GLU A 507 8.62 3.47 23.26
C GLU A 507 8.60 3.41 24.80
N LYS A 508 8.54 2.20 25.38
CA LYS A 508 8.40 1.96 26.83
C LYS A 508 7.26 2.77 27.46
N THR A 509 6.30 3.21 26.66
CA THR A 509 5.21 4.07 27.10
C THR A 509 4.19 3.25 27.87
N THR A 510 3.99 3.62 29.14
CA THR A 510 2.85 3.21 29.97
C THR A 510 1.64 4.05 29.57
N PHE A 511 1.16 3.90 28.32
CA PHE A 511 -0.24 4.28 28.10
C PHE A 511 -1.09 3.43 29.06
N PRO A 512 -2.26 3.90 29.55
CA PRO A 512 -3.21 3.08 30.28
C PRO A 512 -3.84 2.09 29.30
N ILE A 513 -2.99 1.19 28.84
CA ILE A 513 -3.28 0.02 28.07
C ILE A 513 -4.12 -0.82 29.02
N SER A 514 -5.41 -1.00 28.69
CA SER A 514 -6.33 -1.82 29.48
C SER A 514 -5.67 -3.13 29.89
N GLU A 515 -6.03 -3.67 31.04
CA GLU A 515 -5.55 -4.94 31.61
C GLU A 515 -5.47 -6.09 30.56
N ILE A 516 -6.37 -6.05 29.56
CA ILE A 516 -6.48 -6.92 28.38
C ILE A 516 -5.20 -7.04 27.54
N TYR A 517 -4.34 -6.02 27.49
CA TYR A 517 -3.11 -6.10 26.69
C TYR A 517 -1.86 -6.47 27.50
N GLN A 518 -1.91 -6.36 28.84
CA GLN A 518 -0.84 -6.89 29.70
C GLN A 518 -0.80 -8.42 29.62
N THR A 519 -1.93 -9.07 29.33
CA THR A 519 -1.97 -10.53 29.09
C THR A 519 -1.38 -10.93 27.74
N LYS A 520 -1.40 -10.04 26.73
CA LYS A 520 -0.80 -10.25 25.39
C LYS A 520 0.70 -9.96 25.37
N ILE A 521 1.12 -8.93 26.09
CA ILE A 521 2.54 -8.64 26.33
C ILE A 521 3.01 -9.65 27.39
N GLY A 522 3.43 -10.84 26.95
CA GLY A 522 4.00 -11.84 27.85
C GLY A 522 5.26 -11.35 28.60
N ASN A 523 5.99 -12.27 29.24
CA ASN A 523 7.22 -11.95 29.96
C ASN A 523 8.40 -11.65 28.99
N ALA A 524 8.31 -10.58 28.21
CA ALA A 524 9.40 -10.11 27.36
C ALA A 524 10.60 -9.79 28.25
N THR A 525 11.67 -10.59 28.12
CA THR A 525 12.89 -10.36 28.90
C THR A 525 13.64 -9.17 28.32
N GLN A 526 14.40 -8.46 29.15
CA GLN A 526 15.27 -7.38 28.70
C GLN A 526 16.20 -7.82 27.56
N LYS A 527 16.69 -9.07 27.61
CA LYS A 527 17.52 -9.67 26.55
C LYS A 527 16.77 -9.84 25.23
N SER A 528 15.49 -10.22 25.28
CA SER A 528 14.63 -10.34 24.09
C SER A 528 14.36 -8.97 23.46
N ILE A 529 14.16 -7.94 24.27
CA ILE A 529 13.96 -6.56 23.81
C ILE A 529 15.24 -6.03 23.14
N GLU A 530 16.40 -6.22 23.77
CA GLU A 530 17.69 -5.81 23.20
C GLU A 530 17.99 -6.52 21.88
N PHE A 531 17.71 -7.83 21.80
CA PHE A 531 17.83 -8.58 20.56
C PHE A 531 16.92 -8.01 19.47
N PHE A 532 15.65 -7.78 19.77
CA PHE A 532 14.68 -7.23 18.83
C PHE A 532 15.12 -5.85 18.30
N GLN A 533 15.54 -4.94 19.20
CA GLN A 533 16.04 -3.62 18.84
C GLN A 533 17.27 -3.68 17.94
N SER A 534 18.24 -4.53 18.28
CA SER A 534 19.46 -4.69 17.48
C SER A 534 19.14 -5.20 16.08
N TYR A 535 18.24 -6.18 15.96
CA TYR A 535 17.88 -6.76 14.68
C TYR A 535 17.09 -5.78 13.80
N LEU A 536 16.12 -5.08 14.40
CA LEU A 536 15.35 -4.04 13.71
C LEU A 536 16.26 -2.92 13.19
N THR A 537 17.23 -2.48 13.98
CA THR A 537 18.19 -1.45 13.56
C THR A 537 19.04 -1.92 12.37
N ALA A 538 19.51 -3.16 12.40
CA ALA A 538 20.30 -3.72 11.30
C ALA A 538 19.48 -3.82 10.00
N MET A 539 18.24 -4.30 10.09
CA MET A 539 17.33 -4.36 8.95
C MET A 539 17.02 -2.97 8.39
N ASP A 540 16.78 -2.00 9.27
CA ASP A 540 16.49 -0.62 8.89
C ASP A 540 17.68 0.07 8.18
N GLU A 541 18.92 -0.25 8.57
CA GLU A 541 20.13 0.24 7.89
C GLU A 541 20.30 -0.39 6.50
N GLU A 542 20.04 -1.70 6.38
CA GLU A 542 20.08 -2.41 5.10
C GLU A 542 18.98 -1.92 4.14
N GLU A 543 17.76 -1.73 4.64
CA GLU A 543 16.64 -1.22 3.85
C GLU A 543 16.94 0.18 3.28
N LYS A 544 17.56 1.06 4.07
CA LYS A 544 17.97 2.41 3.61
C LYS A 544 18.98 2.33 2.47
N LEU A 545 19.92 1.39 2.52
CA LEU A 545 20.87 1.18 1.44
C LEU A 545 20.14 0.74 0.17
N LEU A 546 19.23 -0.23 0.26
CA LEU A 546 18.43 -0.69 -0.87
C LEU A 546 17.55 0.43 -1.46
N GLN A 547 16.91 1.24 -0.62
CA GLN A 547 16.13 2.38 -1.06
C GLN A 547 16.99 3.41 -1.80
N SER A 548 18.22 3.65 -1.33
CA SER A 548 19.15 4.57 -2.00
C SER A 548 19.51 4.10 -3.42
N ILE A 549 19.69 2.79 -3.61
CA ILE A 549 19.96 2.17 -4.92
C ILE A 549 18.71 2.24 -5.80
N LYS A 550 17.53 1.89 -5.27
CA LYS A 550 16.26 1.95 -6.01
C LYS A 550 15.98 3.36 -6.52
N ARG A 551 16.26 4.39 -5.71
CA ARG A 551 16.09 5.79 -6.09
C ARG A 551 16.79 6.14 -7.42
N GLU A 552 17.97 5.59 -7.65
CA GLU A 552 18.76 5.87 -8.86
C GLU A 552 17.99 5.55 -10.15
N ILE A 553 17.09 4.55 -10.11
CA ILE A 553 16.27 4.13 -11.27
C ILE A 553 15.45 5.29 -11.83
N TRP A 554 14.89 6.14 -10.97
CA TRP A 554 14.00 7.24 -11.36
C TRP A 554 14.59 8.64 -11.16
N THR A 555 15.78 8.75 -10.56
CA THR A 555 16.49 10.04 -10.43
C THR A 555 17.65 10.21 -11.39
N GLU A 556 18.27 9.12 -11.86
CA GLU A 556 19.36 9.16 -12.83
C GLU A 556 18.85 8.80 -14.23
N SER A 557 19.44 9.45 -15.24
CA SER A 557 19.17 9.09 -16.63
C SER A 557 19.71 7.69 -16.96
N VAL A 558 19.19 7.09 -18.04
CA VAL A 558 19.66 5.76 -18.50
C VAL A 558 21.14 5.83 -18.86
N GLU A 559 21.56 6.93 -19.50
CA GLU A 559 22.94 7.15 -19.93
C GLU A 559 23.90 7.29 -18.75
N GLU A 560 23.49 7.97 -17.67
CA GLU A 560 24.29 8.08 -16.44
C GLU A 560 24.46 6.72 -15.76
N ARG A 561 23.39 5.93 -15.70
CA ARG A 561 23.42 4.58 -15.13
C ARG A 561 24.30 3.64 -15.94
N GLU A 562 24.14 3.61 -17.27
CA GLU A 562 24.97 2.81 -18.18
C GLU A 562 26.45 3.18 -18.06
N ALA A 563 26.78 4.48 -18.03
CA ALA A 563 28.14 4.96 -17.87
C ALA A 563 28.77 4.55 -16.51
N SER A 564 27.94 4.37 -15.49
CA SER A 564 28.36 3.89 -14.17
C SER A 564 28.40 2.36 -14.02
N GLY A 565 27.99 1.62 -15.05
CA GLY A 565 27.95 0.15 -15.06
C GLY A 565 26.79 -0.45 -14.27
N LYS A 566 25.67 0.29 -14.15
CA LYS A 566 24.43 -0.14 -13.47
C LYS A 566 23.36 -0.55 -14.47
#